data_AF-A0A0Q5SMW0-F1
#
_entry.id   AF-A0A0Q5SMW0-F1
#
_cell.length_a   1.000
_cell.length_b   1.000
_cell.length_c   1.000
_cell.angle_alpha   90.00
_cell.angle_beta   90.00
_cell.angle_gamma   90.00
#
_symmetry.space_group_name_H-M   'P 1'
#
loop_
_entity.id
_entity.type
_entity.pdbx_description
1 polymer ?
#
loop_
_entity_poly.entity_id
_entity_poly.type
_entity_poly.pdbx_seq_one_letter_code
_entity_poly.pdbx_strand_id
1 'polypeptide(L)'
;MSVDDDPGLGSVDGIRRLATSRRDEVDDLEVASYRLAEAASWGSECWQGRSGERFVAAVTDAAAEVSAVARGLENHAAALEAYATAVSLIQGSKQTLEARRAMAEKTIMSTGATLKTIMREAADAARDDLLGIVVESEYRSGERTTLQRRIDDGQLELEVVVGLWSELVEERAAVDCRCIAALQSLEAMGALPQVTEAALSAGSAEGLLDLLAGLSATELTMLLERHPELVDEAFLADPEKVRAWWDGLGAQGARNADGLTALQVALVRGAPAIVGALDGLPPSVRIAANAINAARRIAEIDRMVGPLERRGLTGDAERLAALARERAYLKGAVAQPPTVQLYLFDPAKSRIIEMIGEWNDKTRTVLTYVPGTLTNMDSFYRDPETVQQMARWLQAEDPYESTVSFIFKDGVFPGGAEGRKDPAEFVGAFAQANDPDFARRTSKALYDFQRGLAVDPIRSEPGYRDVAIGHSWGLANITSAEVRGAAYDKVISLAGAGMPAEWQPRAGSTYSDYSYWDFLQAAQRTGGVWGGRNPNRSDAFESQGYYLGPDDVELVDSGLAVVPPSRLDDNHSLVAETGVENDQILNDLWEELYGRDS
;
A
#
# COMPACT_ATOMS: atom_id res chain seq x y z
N MET A 1 -58.02 -6.23 -1.38
CA MET A 1 -56.79 -5.45 -1.19
C MET A 1 -56.17 -5.88 0.13
N SER A 2 -55.03 -6.58 0.08
CA SER A 2 -54.18 -6.74 1.26
C SER A 2 -53.72 -5.35 1.70
N VAL A 3 -53.57 -5.14 3.01
CA VAL A 3 -53.15 -3.88 3.64
C VAL A 3 -51.62 -3.70 3.55
N ASP A 4 -50.89 -4.64 2.94
CA ASP A 4 -49.42 -4.71 3.03
C ASP A 4 -48.63 -3.80 2.07
N ASP A 5 -49.22 -3.24 1.00
CA ASP A 5 -48.50 -2.35 0.08
C ASP A 5 -49.12 -0.94 0.06
N ASP A 6 -48.83 -0.13 1.07
CA ASP A 6 -49.15 1.31 1.07
C ASP A 6 -48.01 2.10 0.38
N PRO A 7 -48.17 2.52 -0.88
CA PRO A 7 -47.12 3.21 -1.64
C PRO A 7 -46.79 4.60 -1.08
N GLY A 8 -47.70 5.18 -0.26
CA GLY A 8 -47.55 6.50 0.33
C GLY A 8 -46.80 6.54 1.67
N LEU A 9 -46.31 5.41 2.19
CA LEU A 9 -45.61 5.36 3.48
C LEU A 9 -44.33 6.21 3.49
N GLY A 10 -44.13 7.01 4.53
CA GLY A 10 -42.91 7.81 4.74
C GLY A 10 -43.19 9.27 5.06
N SER A 11 -42.22 9.92 5.72
CA SER A 11 -42.31 11.34 6.09
C SER A 11 -41.54 12.20 5.08
N VAL A 12 -42.25 12.86 4.16
CA VAL A 12 -41.67 13.82 3.20
C VAL A 12 -40.89 14.92 3.93
N ASP A 13 -41.46 15.47 5.01
CA ASP A 13 -40.78 16.52 5.80
C ASP A 13 -39.54 15.98 6.52
N GLY A 14 -39.55 14.73 6.98
CA GLY A 14 -38.38 14.08 7.57
C GLY A 14 -37.24 13.93 6.57
N ILE A 15 -37.55 13.48 5.35
CA ILE A 15 -36.57 13.32 4.27
C ILE A 15 -36.02 14.70 3.86
N ARG A 16 -36.87 15.71 3.70
CA ARG A 16 -36.44 17.09 3.39
C ARG A 16 -35.53 17.67 4.47
N ARG A 17 -35.86 17.48 5.76
CA ARG A 17 -34.99 17.92 6.86
C ARG A 17 -33.61 17.26 6.79
N LEU A 18 -33.54 15.97 6.45
CA LEU A 18 -32.26 15.29 6.29
C LEU A 18 -31.46 15.85 5.11
N ALA A 19 -32.14 16.13 3.98
CA ALA A 19 -31.50 16.77 2.83
C ALA A 19 -30.95 18.17 3.17
N THR A 20 -31.72 18.99 3.90
CA THR A 20 -31.26 20.30 4.39
C THR A 20 -30.05 20.15 5.32
N SER A 21 -30.08 19.22 6.27
CA SER A 21 -28.94 18.98 7.16
C SER A 21 -27.67 18.60 6.38
N ARG A 22 -27.79 17.86 5.27
CA ARG A 22 -26.64 17.53 4.41
C ARG A 22 -26.10 18.75 3.69
N ARG A 23 -26.96 19.67 3.22
CA ARG A 23 -26.51 20.94 2.63
C ARG A 23 -25.84 21.86 3.63
N ASP A 24 -26.38 21.97 4.83
CA ASP A 24 -25.76 22.77 5.89
C ASP A 24 -24.33 22.26 6.18
N GLU A 25 -24.13 20.93 6.19
CA GLU A 25 -22.79 20.32 6.28
C GLU A 25 -21.90 20.61 5.05
N VAL A 26 -22.47 20.65 3.84
CA VAL A 26 -21.73 21.05 2.61
C VAL A 26 -21.24 22.48 2.74
N ASP A 27 -22.10 23.42 3.14
CA ASP A 27 -21.74 24.83 3.32
C ASP A 27 -20.57 24.99 4.31
N ASP A 28 -20.59 24.26 5.43
CA ASP A 28 -19.51 24.24 6.41
C ASP A 28 -18.19 23.72 5.82
N LEU A 29 -18.24 22.66 5.00
CA LEU A 29 -17.06 22.09 4.33
C LEU A 29 -16.52 22.99 3.22
N GLU A 30 -17.37 23.68 2.47
CA GLU A 30 -16.95 24.67 1.47
C GLU A 30 -16.23 25.85 2.12
N VAL A 31 -16.73 26.33 3.27
CA VAL A 31 -16.04 27.35 4.07
C VAL A 31 -14.68 26.84 4.57
N ALA A 32 -14.60 25.59 5.00
CA ALA A 32 -13.32 24.99 5.42
C ALA A 32 -12.34 24.87 4.24
N SER A 33 -12.82 24.41 3.08
CA SER A 33 -12.04 24.32 1.84
C SER A 33 -11.51 25.68 1.40
N TYR A 34 -12.34 26.74 1.46
CA TYR A 34 -11.92 28.11 1.21
C TYR A 34 -10.81 28.58 2.15
N ARG A 35 -10.92 28.32 3.47
CA ARG A 35 -9.89 28.69 4.45
C ARG A 35 -8.58 27.96 4.23
N LEU A 36 -8.63 26.69 3.81
CA LEU A 36 -7.44 25.94 3.44
C LEU A 36 -6.78 26.55 2.19
N ALA A 37 -7.57 26.89 1.17
CA ALA A 37 -7.05 27.56 -0.02
C ALA A 37 -6.41 28.92 0.30
N GLU A 38 -7.00 29.71 1.21
CA GLU A 38 -6.43 30.97 1.69
C GLU A 38 -5.09 30.73 2.43
N ALA A 39 -5.02 29.72 3.29
CA ALA A 39 -3.79 29.34 3.97
C ALA A 39 -2.69 28.88 2.99
N ALA A 40 -3.06 28.13 1.95
CA ALA A 40 -2.14 27.73 0.88
C ALA A 40 -1.64 28.94 0.07
N SER A 41 -2.52 29.88 -0.28
CA SER A 41 -2.14 31.13 -0.96
C SER A 41 -1.16 31.94 -0.11
N TRP A 42 -1.48 32.16 1.17
CA TRP A 42 -0.60 32.83 2.11
C TRP A 42 0.75 32.11 2.23
N GLY A 43 0.75 30.78 2.35
CA GLY A 43 1.96 29.98 2.40
C GLY A 43 2.83 30.18 1.16
N SER A 44 2.22 30.20 -0.02
CA SER A 44 2.94 30.40 -1.29
C SER A 44 3.55 31.80 -1.43
N GLU A 45 2.90 32.82 -0.89
CA GLU A 45 3.35 34.22 -1.00
C GLU A 45 4.37 34.59 0.08
N CYS A 46 4.14 34.14 1.31
CA CYS A 46 4.85 34.62 2.50
C CYS A 46 5.90 33.63 3.03
N TRP A 47 5.78 32.33 2.73
CA TRP A 47 6.67 31.30 3.25
C TRP A 47 7.49 30.66 2.13
N GLN A 48 8.63 31.27 1.82
CA GLN A 48 9.56 30.76 0.81
C GLN A 48 10.43 29.61 1.34
N GLY A 49 10.80 28.70 0.44
CA GLY A 49 11.65 27.54 0.71
C GLY A 49 10.86 26.23 0.88
N ARG A 50 11.60 25.11 0.94
CA ARG A 50 11.03 23.74 0.91
C ARG A 50 10.00 23.44 2.00
N SER A 51 10.12 24.06 3.17
CA SER A 51 9.15 23.90 4.26
C SER A 51 7.81 24.57 3.93
N GLY A 52 7.83 25.75 3.30
CA GLY A 52 6.64 26.41 2.79
C GLY A 52 6.02 25.65 1.63
N GLU A 53 6.82 25.17 0.67
CA GLU A 53 6.34 24.33 -0.44
C GLU A 53 5.61 23.07 0.06
N ARG A 54 6.17 22.37 1.06
CA ARG A 54 5.53 21.21 1.68
C ARG A 54 4.25 21.57 2.43
N PHE A 55 4.24 22.69 3.15
CA PHE A 55 3.03 23.18 3.81
C PHE A 55 1.92 23.45 2.80
N VAL A 56 2.21 24.18 1.73
CA VAL A 56 1.25 24.47 0.66
C VAL A 56 0.72 23.18 0.03
N ALA A 57 1.60 22.23 -0.29
CA ALA A 57 1.20 20.93 -0.82
C ALA A 57 0.30 20.14 0.15
N ALA A 58 0.63 20.10 1.45
CA ALA A 58 -0.18 19.40 2.45
C ALA A 58 -1.56 20.04 2.63
N VAL A 59 -1.65 21.38 2.63
CA VAL A 59 -2.92 22.11 2.74
C VAL A 59 -3.76 21.94 1.48
N THR A 60 -3.15 21.94 0.31
CA THR A 60 -3.84 21.71 -0.98
C THR A 60 -4.45 20.31 -1.03
N ASP A 61 -3.72 19.29 -0.58
CA ASP A 61 -4.24 17.92 -0.51
C ASP A 61 -5.41 17.82 0.48
N ALA A 62 -5.29 18.42 1.66
CA ALA A 62 -6.38 18.45 2.63
C ALA A 62 -7.63 19.15 2.08
N ALA A 63 -7.46 20.24 1.34
CA ALA A 63 -8.57 20.94 0.68
C ALA A 63 -9.25 20.07 -0.39
N ALA A 64 -8.47 19.27 -1.14
CA ALA A 64 -9.02 18.33 -2.12
C ALA A 64 -9.87 17.24 -1.47
N GLU A 65 -9.41 16.66 -0.35
CA GLU A 65 -10.16 15.64 0.41
C GLU A 65 -11.46 16.23 1.01
N VAL A 66 -11.39 17.43 1.60
CA VAL A 66 -12.57 18.14 2.13
C VAL A 66 -13.59 18.40 1.01
N SER A 67 -13.11 18.82 -0.17
CA SER A 67 -13.98 19.07 -1.32
C SER A 67 -14.60 17.78 -1.87
N ALA A 68 -13.90 16.64 -1.78
CA ALA A 68 -14.46 15.34 -2.15
C ALA A 68 -15.60 14.93 -1.21
N VAL A 69 -15.44 15.12 0.11
CA VAL A 69 -16.50 14.85 1.09
C VAL A 69 -17.71 15.78 0.86
N ALA A 70 -17.48 17.07 0.63
CA ALA A 70 -18.55 18.03 0.35
C ALA A 70 -19.37 17.60 -0.88
N ARG A 71 -18.72 17.20 -1.96
CA ARG A 71 -19.38 16.69 -3.17
C ARG A 71 -20.21 15.42 -2.90
N GLY A 72 -19.74 14.52 -2.04
CA GLY A 72 -20.50 13.35 -1.62
C GLY A 72 -21.77 13.70 -0.83
N LEU A 73 -21.67 14.65 0.10
CA LEU A 73 -22.82 15.14 0.85
C LEU A 73 -23.82 15.92 -0.02
N GLU A 74 -23.35 16.65 -1.03
CA GLU A 74 -24.23 17.31 -2.01
C GLU A 74 -25.03 16.27 -2.82
N ASN A 75 -24.38 15.18 -3.26
CA ASN A 75 -25.08 14.07 -3.91
C ASN A 75 -26.11 13.41 -2.98
N HIS A 76 -25.79 13.24 -1.69
CA HIS A 76 -26.77 12.77 -0.71
C HIS A 76 -27.97 13.70 -0.59
N ALA A 77 -27.73 15.02 -0.47
CA ALA A 77 -28.80 16.00 -0.38
C ALA A 77 -29.70 15.96 -1.62
N ALA A 78 -29.11 16.00 -2.82
CA ALA A 78 -29.83 15.95 -4.08
C ALA A 78 -30.68 14.67 -4.24
N ALA A 79 -30.12 13.51 -3.87
CA ALA A 79 -30.83 12.23 -3.90
C ALA A 79 -32.05 12.24 -2.95
N LEU A 80 -31.88 12.73 -1.72
CA LEU A 80 -32.94 12.82 -0.73
C LEU A 80 -34.04 13.80 -1.14
N GLU A 81 -33.71 14.93 -1.77
CA GLU A 81 -34.72 15.87 -2.27
C GLU A 81 -35.53 15.32 -3.43
N ALA A 82 -34.86 14.67 -4.39
CA ALA A 82 -35.51 13.99 -5.49
C ALA A 82 -36.46 12.91 -4.96
N TYR A 83 -36.01 12.15 -3.96
CA TYR A 83 -36.81 11.14 -3.29
C TYR A 83 -38.02 11.72 -2.55
N ALA A 84 -37.84 12.79 -1.77
CA ALA A 84 -38.93 13.47 -1.08
C ALA A 84 -39.99 14.01 -2.05
N THR A 85 -39.55 14.56 -3.18
CA THR A 85 -40.43 15.05 -4.24
C THR A 85 -41.26 13.91 -4.85
N ALA A 86 -40.62 12.79 -5.17
CA ALA A 86 -41.29 11.61 -5.72
C ALA A 86 -42.29 11.01 -4.72
N VAL A 87 -41.92 10.84 -3.45
CA VAL A 87 -42.83 10.34 -2.40
C VAL A 87 -44.02 11.28 -2.21
N SER A 88 -43.82 12.60 -2.29
CA SER A 88 -44.91 13.57 -2.21
C SER A 88 -45.90 13.45 -3.38
N LEU A 89 -45.41 13.18 -4.60
CA LEU A 89 -46.26 12.94 -5.78
C LEU A 89 -47.04 11.64 -5.64
N ILE A 90 -46.40 10.58 -5.12
CA ILE A 90 -47.04 9.29 -4.85
C ILE A 90 -48.14 9.44 -3.79
N GLN A 91 -47.87 10.17 -2.70
CA GLN A 91 -48.88 10.46 -1.66
C GLN A 91 -50.10 11.22 -2.24
N GLY A 92 -49.88 12.19 -3.13
CA GLY A 92 -50.96 12.90 -3.81
C GLY A 92 -51.79 11.99 -4.75
N SER A 93 -51.12 11.12 -5.50
CA SER A 93 -51.77 10.14 -6.39
C SER A 93 -52.57 9.12 -5.59
N LYS A 94 -52.02 8.62 -4.48
CA LYS A 94 -52.70 7.74 -3.52
C LYS A 94 -54.00 8.36 -3.01
N GLN A 95 -53.96 9.60 -2.51
CA GLN A 95 -55.15 10.30 -2.02
C GLN A 95 -56.23 10.43 -3.11
N THR A 96 -55.82 10.67 -4.36
CA THR A 96 -56.74 10.74 -5.50
C THR A 96 -57.40 9.40 -5.78
N LEU A 97 -56.64 8.30 -5.75
CA LEU A 97 -57.17 6.95 -5.94
C LEU A 97 -58.10 6.52 -4.78
N GLU A 98 -57.75 6.85 -3.54
CA GLU A 98 -58.61 6.61 -2.37
C GLU A 98 -59.96 7.35 -2.49
N ALA A 99 -59.94 8.61 -2.95
CA ALA A 99 -61.15 9.38 -3.20
C ALA A 99 -62.01 8.79 -4.32
N ARG A 100 -61.40 8.35 -5.44
CA ARG A 100 -62.09 7.66 -6.54
C ARG A 100 -62.74 6.37 -6.07
N ARG A 101 -62.00 5.55 -5.32
CA ARG A 101 -62.51 4.32 -4.71
C ARG A 101 -63.73 4.58 -3.82
N ALA A 102 -63.61 5.52 -2.88
CA ALA A 102 -64.70 5.85 -1.96
C ALA A 102 -65.95 6.36 -2.70
N MET A 103 -65.77 7.12 -3.78
CA MET A 103 -66.88 7.61 -4.63
C MET A 103 -67.56 6.46 -5.40
N ALA A 104 -66.78 5.55 -5.98
CA ALA A 104 -67.30 4.37 -6.68
C ALA A 104 -68.06 3.44 -5.72
N GLU A 105 -67.47 3.13 -4.55
CA GLU A 105 -68.12 2.32 -3.50
C GLU A 105 -69.45 2.95 -3.03
N LYS A 106 -69.46 4.27 -2.81
CA LYS A 106 -70.69 5.01 -2.45
C LYS A 106 -71.73 4.97 -3.57
N THR A 107 -71.31 5.07 -4.83
CA THR A 107 -72.21 5.01 -5.99
C THR A 107 -72.85 3.64 -6.11
N ILE A 108 -72.06 2.57 -6.01
CA ILE A 108 -72.54 1.18 -6.03
C ILE A 108 -73.53 0.96 -4.87
N MET A 109 -73.17 1.38 -3.66
CA MET A 109 -74.01 1.17 -2.48
C MET A 109 -75.35 1.92 -2.57
N SER A 110 -75.33 3.21 -2.92
CA SER A 110 -76.54 4.03 -3.00
C SER A 110 -77.44 3.61 -4.17
N THR A 111 -76.86 3.37 -5.35
CA THR A 111 -77.58 2.90 -6.54
C THR A 111 -78.15 1.50 -6.32
N GLY A 112 -77.39 0.60 -5.71
CA GLY A 112 -77.83 -0.75 -5.36
C GLY A 112 -78.97 -0.77 -4.34
N ALA A 113 -78.97 0.16 -3.37
CA ALA A 113 -80.07 0.31 -2.43
C ALA A 113 -81.35 0.77 -3.16
N THR A 114 -81.26 1.76 -4.06
CA THR A 114 -82.40 2.21 -4.88
C THR A 114 -82.93 1.11 -5.78
N LEU A 115 -82.05 0.36 -6.44
CA LEU A 115 -82.43 -0.77 -7.28
C LEU A 115 -83.18 -1.85 -6.48
N LYS A 116 -82.69 -2.19 -5.28
CA LYS A 116 -83.38 -3.13 -4.37
C LYS A 116 -84.77 -2.64 -3.96
N THR A 117 -84.95 -1.34 -3.72
CA THR A 117 -86.27 -0.75 -3.43
C THR A 117 -87.22 -0.91 -4.61
N ILE A 118 -86.79 -0.57 -5.83
CA ILE A 118 -87.62 -0.72 -7.04
C ILE A 118 -87.96 -2.19 -7.29
N MET A 119 -87.03 -3.12 -7.03
CA MET A 119 -87.31 -4.56 -7.15
C MET A 119 -88.37 -5.02 -6.14
N ARG A 120 -88.35 -4.51 -4.90
CA ARG A 120 -89.43 -4.78 -3.93
C ARG A 120 -90.77 -4.21 -4.37
N GLU A 121 -90.79 -2.96 -4.83
CA GLU A 121 -92.00 -2.33 -5.37
C GLU A 121 -92.59 -3.14 -6.53
N ALA A 122 -91.74 -3.65 -7.43
CA ALA A 122 -92.16 -4.50 -8.54
C ALA A 122 -92.80 -5.80 -8.06
N ALA A 123 -92.18 -6.46 -7.08
CA ALA A 123 -92.67 -7.71 -6.49
C ALA A 123 -93.99 -7.52 -5.72
N ASP A 124 -94.13 -6.41 -4.99
CA ASP A 124 -95.36 -6.09 -4.26
C ASP A 124 -96.48 -5.70 -5.24
N ALA A 125 -96.19 -4.89 -6.26
CA ALA A 125 -97.16 -4.51 -7.29
C ALA A 125 -97.66 -5.72 -8.12
N ALA A 126 -96.78 -6.67 -8.44
CA ALA A 126 -97.16 -7.90 -9.13
C ALA A 126 -97.95 -8.87 -8.21
N ARG A 127 -97.67 -8.88 -6.90
CA ARG A 127 -98.42 -9.68 -5.91
C ARG A 127 -99.85 -9.15 -5.71
N ASP A 128 -100.02 -7.83 -5.70
CA ASP A 128 -101.31 -7.18 -5.44
C ASP A 128 -102.20 -7.07 -6.68
N ASP A 129 -101.69 -7.38 -7.88
CA ASP A 129 -102.45 -7.34 -9.13
C ASP A 129 -103.21 -8.65 -9.42
N LEU A 130 -104.46 -8.70 -8.95
CA LEU A 130 -105.40 -9.81 -9.16
C LEU A 130 -105.80 -10.04 -10.64
N LEU A 131 -105.52 -9.11 -11.55
CA LEU A 131 -105.87 -9.19 -12.98
C LEU A 131 -104.68 -9.60 -13.87
N GLY A 132 -103.46 -9.66 -13.32
CA GLY A 132 -102.25 -10.10 -14.04
C GLY A 132 -101.78 -9.17 -15.16
N ILE A 133 -102.03 -7.86 -15.03
CA ILE A 133 -101.65 -6.81 -15.98
C ILE A 133 -100.20 -6.34 -15.74
N VAL A 134 -99.75 -6.31 -14.48
CA VAL A 134 -98.39 -5.92 -14.08
C VAL A 134 -97.45 -7.11 -14.22
N VAL A 135 -96.53 -7.02 -15.17
CA VAL A 135 -95.43 -7.96 -15.31
C VAL A 135 -94.21 -7.42 -14.53
N GLU A 136 -93.79 -8.13 -13.47
CA GLU A 136 -92.67 -7.73 -12.60
C GLU A 136 -91.37 -7.45 -13.39
N SER A 137 -91.13 -8.19 -14.48
CA SER A 137 -89.97 -7.97 -15.35
C SER A 137 -90.05 -6.69 -16.18
N GLU A 138 -91.25 -6.13 -16.40
CA GLU A 138 -91.46 -4.91 -17.18
C GLU A 138 -91.64 -3.66 -16.30
N TYR A 139 -92.00 -3.84 -15.02
CA TYR A 139 -92.16 -2.76 -14.05
C TYR A 139 -90.88 -1.91 -13.94
N ARG A 140 -90.98 -0.65 -14.40
CA ARG A 140 -89.89 0.35 -14.43
C ARG A 140 -88.59 -0.21 -15.03
N SER A 141 -88.68 -1.09 -16.03
CA SER A 141 -87.54 -1.81 -16.62
C SER A 141 -86.42 -0.89 -17.12
N GLY A 142 -86.75 0.26 -17.70
CA GLY A 142 -85.77 1.26 -18.15
C GLY A 142 -84.98 1.91 -17.00
N GLU A 143 -85.63 2.18 -15.86
CA GLU A 143 -84.95 2.69 -14.67
C GLU A 143 -84.04 1.64 -14.05
N ARG A 144 -84.52 0.39 -13.92
CA ARG A 144 -83.69 -0.72 -13.42
C ARG A 144 -82.45 -0.94 -14.28
N THR A 145 -82.59 -0.91 -15.60
CA THR A 145 -81.46 -1.05 -16.54
C THR A 145 -80.45 0.09 -16.37
N THR A 146 -80.93 1.31 -16.16
CA THR A 146 -80.08 2.48 -15.93
C THR A 146 -79.33 2.39 -14.60
N LEU A 147 -80.01 1.95 -13.53
CA LEU A 147 -79.39 1.73 -12.23
C LEU A 147 -78.37 0.57 -12.27
N GLN A 148 -78.68 -0.51 -12.98
CA GLN A 148 -77.73 -1.63 -13.16
C GLN A 148 -76.48 -1.16 -13.90
N ARG A 149 -76.62 -0.43 -15.01
CA ARG A 149 -75.47 0.13 -15.74
C ARG A 149 -74.60 1.00 -14.83
N ARG A 150 -75.20 1.83 -13.97
CA ARG A 150 -74.44 2.65 -12.99
C ARG A 150 -73.69 1.82 -11.95
N ILE A 151 -74.23 0.65 -11.56
CA ILE A 151 -73.52 -0.28 -10.68
C ILE A 151 -72.34 -0.89 -11.43
N ASP A 152 -72.56 -1.34 -12.67
CA ASP A 152 -71.52 -1.94 -13.52
C ASP A 152 -70.39 -0.92 -13.80
N ASP A 153 -70.73 0.34 -14.11
CA ASP A 153 -69.76 1.43 -14.29
C ASP A 153 -68.95 1.68 -13.01
N GLY A 154 -69.59 1.62 -11.85
CA GLY A 154 -68.91 1.75 -10.55
C GLY A 154 -67.98 0.58 -10.27
N GLN A 155 -68.36 -0.64 -10.64
CA GLN A 155 -67.51 -1.83 -10.50
C GLN A 155 -66.28 -1.75 -11.42
N LEU A 156 -66.47 -1.32 -12.68
CA LEU A 156 -65.38 -1.09 -13.62
C LEU A 156 -64.40 -0.03 -13.08
N GLU A 157 -64.91 1.05 -12.50
CA GLU A 157 -64.05 2.09 -11.88
C GLU A 157 -63.22 1.52 -10.71
N LEU A 158 -63.77 0.59 -9.92
CA LEU A 158 -62.99 -0.08 -8.87
C LEU A 158 -61.87 -0.96 -9.44
N GLU A 159 -62.11 -1.67 -10.55
CA GLU A 159 -61.08 -2.46 -11.24
C GLU A 159 -59.96 -1.55 -11.77
N VAL A 160 -60.32 -0.40 -12.36
CA VAL A 160 -59.35 0.61 -12.81
C VAL A 160 -58.51 1.14 -11.65
N VAL A 161 -59.13 1.46 -10.50
CA VAL A 161 -58.40 1.94 -9.33
C VAL A 161 -57.43 0.87 -8.79
N VAL A 162 -57.80 -0.41 -8.81
CA VAL A 162 -56.89 -1.51 -8.41
C VAL A 162 -55.68 -1.62 -9.34
N GLY A 163 -55.88 -1.46 -10.65
CA GLY A 163 -54.78 -1.41 -11.62
C GLY A 163 -53.81 -0.26 -11.35
N LEU A 164 -54.34 0.95 -11.23
CA LEU A 164 -53.55 2.16 -10.93
C LEU A 164 -52.86 2.10 -9.57
N TRP A 165 -53.47 1.45 -8.58
CA TRP A 165 -52.82 1.23 -7.28
C TRP A 165 -51.59 0.34 -7.40
N SER A 166 -51.67 -0.72 -8.21
CA SER A 166 -50.55 -1.64 -8.44
C SER A 166 -49.40 -0.93 -9.15
N GLU A 167 -49.71 -0.11 -10.16
CA GLU A 167 -48.71 0.76 -10.83
C GLU A 167 -48.04 1.72 -9.83
N LEU A 168 -48.79 2.28 -8.88
CA LEU A 168 -48.26 3.19 -7.87
C LEU A 168 -47.31 2.49 -6.88
N VAL A 169 -47.56 1.22 -6.57
CA VAL A 169 -46.66 0.38 -5.75
C VAL A 169 -45.36 0.09 -6.50
N GLU A 170 -45.43 -0.25 -7.78
CA GLU A 170 -44.24 -0.44 -8.63
C GLU A 170 -43.43 0.86 -8.79
N GLU A 171 -44.11 1.99 -8.99
CA GLU A 171 -43.48 3.30 -9.04
C GLU A 171 -42.74 3.60 -7.73
N ARG A 172 -43.37 3.29 -6.57
CA ARG A 172 -42.73 3.47 -5.27
C ARG A 172 -41.46 2.63 -5.14
N ALA A 173 -41.52 1.34 -5.47
CA ALA A 173 -40.35 0.47 -5.41
C ALA A 173 -39.22 0.98 -6.31
N ALA A 174 -39.53 1.47 -7.51
CA ALA A 174 -38.55 2.06 -8.42
C ALA A 174 -37.93 3.36 -7.87
N VAL A 175 -38.72 4.21 -7.22
CA VAL A 175 -38.26 5.42 -6.55
C VAL A 175 -37.32 5.09 -5.37
N ASP A 176 -37.64 4.07 -4.58
CA ASP A 176 -36.79 3.58 -3.49
C ASP A 176 -35.44 3.06 -4.02
N CYS A 177 -35.46 2.21 -5.05
CA CYS A 177 -34.24 1.69 -5.66
C CYS A 177 -33.35 2.79 -6.23
N ARG A 178 -33.92 3.82 -6.89
CA ARG A 178 -33.15 4.96 -7.40
C ARG A 178 -32.50 5.77 -6.29
N CYS A 179 -33.22 6.00 -5.19
CA CYS A 179 -32.67 6.71 -4.03
C CYS A 179 -31.51 5.93 -3.41
N ILE A 180 -31.70 4.63 -3.17
CA ILE A 180 -30.64 3.76 -2.63
C ILE A 180 -29.41 3.75 -3.54
N ALA A 181 -29.61 3.56 -4.86
CA ALA A 181 -28.51 3.55 -5.82
C ALA A 181 -27.75 4.89 -5.85
N ALA A 182 -28.45 6.02 -5.76
CA ALA A 182 -27.81 7.34 -5.70
C ALA A 182 -27.00 7.53 -4.40
N LEU A 183 -27.56 7.12 -3.26
CA LEU A 183 -26.87 7.18 -1.96
C LEU A 183 -25.67 6.22 -1.86
N GLN A 184 -25.64 5.15 -2.67
CA GLN A 184 -24.55 4.16 -2.71
C GLN A 184 -23.58 4.39 -3.88
N SER A 185 -23.76 5.46 -4.65
CA SER A 185 -22.90 5.78 -5.79
C SER A 185 -21.46 6.07 -5.38
N LEU A 186 -20.53 5.91 -6.32
CA LEU A 186 -19.11 6.22 -6.11
C LEU A 186 -18.93 7.68 -5.70
N GLU A 187 -19.68 8.59 -6.32
CA GLU A 187 -19.62 10.02 -6.04
C GLU A 187 -20.18 10.38 -4.67
N ALA A 188 -21.07 9.56 -4.10
CA ALA A 188 -21.67 9.76 -2.78
C ALA A 188 -20.82 9.17 -1.65
N MET A 189 -20.28 7.96 -1.86
CA MET A 189 -19.61 7.15 -0.83
C MET A 189 -18.09 7.09 -0.94
N GLY A 190 -17.52 7.54 -2.06
CA GLY A 190 -16.10 7.30 -2.39
C GLY A 190 -15.86 5.91 -2.97
N ALA A 191 -14.60 5.63 -3.28
CA ALA A 191 -14.16 4.38 -3.91
C ALA A 191 -13.96 3.27 -2.88
N LEU A 192 -13.58 3.59 -1.65
CA LEU A 192 -13.30 2.58 -0.63
C LEU A 192 -14.49 1.66 -0.31
N PRO A 193 -15.75 2.15 -0.15
CA PRO A 193 -16.89 1.27 0.10
C PRO A 193 -17.24 0.34 -1.06
N GLN A 194 -16.73 0.61 -2.26
CA GLN A 194 -16.91 -0.24 -3.44
C GLN A 194 -15.91 -1.41 -3.45
N VAL A 195 -14.87 -1.35 -2.61
CA VAL A 195 -13.89 -2.43 -2.44
C VAL A 195 -14.55 -3.56 -1.63
N THR A 196 -14.76 -4.71 -2.29
CA THR A 196 -15.35 -5.89 -1.65
C THR A 196 -14.27 -6.87 -1.19
N GLU A 197 -14.54 -7.64 -0.14
CA GLU A 197 -13.64 -8.73 0.31
C GLU A 197 -13.38 -9.76 -0.81
N ALA A 198 -14.36 -9.99 -1.68
CA ALA A 198 -14.21 -10.85 -2.84
C ALA A 198 -13.22 -10.27 -3.86
N ALA A 199 -13.22 -8.94 -4.08
CA ALA A 199 -12.26 -8.28 -4.97
C ALA A 199 -10.83 -8.34 -4.42
N LEU A 200 -10.67 -8.18 -3.10
CA LEU A 200 -9.38 -8.31 -2.42
C LEU A 200 -8.84 -9.74 -2.51
N SER A 201 -9.67 -10.75 -2.21
CA SER A 201 -9.24 -12.16 -2.14
C SER A 201 -9.09 -12.87 -3.49
N ALA A 202 -9.80 -12.43 -4.53
CA ALA A 202 -9.72 -13.03 -5.87
C ALA A 202 -8.68 -12.36 -6.77
N GLY A 203 -8.07 -11.26 -6.31
CA GLY A 203 -7.12 -10.45 -7.08
C GLY A 203 -5.77 -11.16 -7.29
N SER A 204 -5.13 -10.88 -8.42
CA SER A 204 -3.67 -11.03 -8.54
C SER A 204 -2.99 -9.85 -7.84
N ALA A 205 -1.69 -9.96 -7.54
CA ALA A 205 -0.92 -8.84 -6.99
C ALA A 205 -1.03 -7.59 -7.89
N GLU A 206 -1.08 -7.77 -9.21
CA GLU A 206 -1.28 -6.69 -10.17
C GLU A 206 -2.70 -6.12 -10.13
N GLY A 207 -3.72 -6.97 -9.98
CA GLY A 207 -5.10 -6.53 -9.80
C GLY A 207 -5.29 -5.72 -8.50
N LEU A 208 -4.54 -6.05 -7.45
CA LEU A 208 -4.49 -5.26 -6.22
C LEU A 208 -3.87 -3.89 -6.48
N LEU A 209 -2.77 -3.78 -7.24
CA LEU A 209 -2.16 -2.49 -7.58
C LEU A 209 -3.11 -1.59 -8.38
N ASP A 210 -3.88 -2.15 -9.31
CA ASP A 210 -4.90 -1.41 -10.08
C ASP A 210 -6.03 -0.91 -9.16
N LEU A 211 -6.46 -1.72 -8.21
CA LEU A 211 -7.45 -1.31 -7.20
C LEU A 211 -6.93 -0.14 -6.35
N LEU A 212 -5.69 -0.24 -5.87
CA LEU A 212 -5.06 0.81 -5.04
C LEU A 212 -4.92 2.13 -5.82
N ALA A 213 -4.63 2.08 -7.12
CA ALA A 213 -4.50 3.27 -7.96
C ALA A 213 -5.81 4.07 -8.09
N GLY A 214 -6.97 3.46 -7.82
CA GLY A 214 -8.27 4.12 -7.85
C GLY A 214 -8.68 4.83 -6.55
N LEU A 215 -7.87 4.73 -5.50
CA LEU A 215 -8.19 5.23 -4.15
C LEU A 215 -7.45 6.53 -3.83
N SER A 216 -8.08 7.40 -3.03
CA SER A 216 -7.42 8.57 -2.45
C SER A 216 -6.36 8.18 -1.42
N ALA A 217 -5.47 9.11 -1.06
CA ALA A 217 -4.46 8.85 -0.02
C ALA A 217 -5.08 8.47 1.33
N THR A 218 -6.23 9.08 1.67
CA THR A 218 -7.01 8.78 2.88
C THR A 218 -7.61 7.38 2.79
N GLU A 219 -8.26 7.06 1.67
CA GLU A 219 -8.87 5.76 1.43
C GLU A 219 -7.85 4.62 1.46
N LEU A 220 -6.66 4.82 0.87
CA LEU A 220 -5.54 3.89 0.94
C LEU A 220 -5.08 3.66 2.38
N THR A 221 -4.96 4.72 3.16
CA THR A 221 -4.56 4.62 4.57
C THR A 221 -5.59 3.81 5.36
N MET A 222 -6.87 4.12 5.20
CA MET A 222 -7.97 3.39 5.85
C MET A 222 -8.03 1.92 5.42
N LEU A 223 -7.81 1.63 4.13
CA LEU A 223 -7.79 0.27 3.61
C LEU A 223 -6.67 -0.54 4.28
N LEU A 224 -5.44 -0.01 4.32
CA LEU A 224 -4.28 -0.71 4.86
C LEU A 224 -4.29 -0.82 6.39
N GLU A 225 -4.95 0.10 7.09
CA GLU A 225 -5.21 -0.04 8.53
C GLU A 225 -6.16 -1.22 8.81
N ARG A 226 -7.13 -1.47 7.93
CA ARG A 226 -8.09 -2.56 8.07
C ARG A 226 -7.55 -3.90 7.54
N HIS A 227 -6.73 -3.85 6.49
CA HIS A 227 -6.22 -5.00 5.75
C HIS A 227 -4.68 -4.93 5.61
N PRO A 228 -3.92 -5.02 6.73
CA PRO A 228 -2.46 -4.96 6.68
C PRO A 228 -1.83 -6.12 5.88
N GLU A 229 -2.53 -7.24 5.71
CA GLU A 229 -2.11 -8.38 4.91
C GLU A 229 -1.88 -8.06 3.43
N LEU A 230 -2.54 -7.01 2.89
CA LEU A 230 -2.40 -6.61 1.49
C LEU A 230 -0.98 -6.15 1.15
N VAL A 231 -0.19 -5.76 2.15
CA VAL A 231 1.23 -5.41 1.96
C VAL A 231 2.03 -6.63 1.48
N ASP A 232 1.74 -7.82 2.04
CA ASP A 232 2.42 -9.06 1.65
C ASP A 232 2.01 -9.51 0.24
N GLU A 233 0.73 -9.36 -0.09
CA GLU A 233 0.20 -9.71 -1.41
C GLU A 233 0.78 -8.82 -2.51
N ALA A 234 0.92 -7.52 -2.26
CA ALA A 234 1.50 -6.59 -3.23
C ALA A 234 2.96 -6.94 -3.58
N PHE A 235 3.73 -7.50 -2.64
CA PHE A 235 5.12 -7.92 -2.87
C PHE A 235 5.27 -9.18 -3.73
N LEU A 236 4.16 -9.85 -4.07
CA LEU A 236 4.17 -10.94 -5.04
C LEU A 236 4.13 -10.45 -6.49
N ALA A 237 3.97 -9.14 -6.73
CA ALA A 237 3.93 -8.57 -8.06
C ALA A 237 5.29 -8.69 -8.78
N ASP A 238 5.24 -8.94 -10.08
CA ASP A 238 6.43 -9.00 -10.92
C ASP A 238 7.00 -7.58 -11.18
N PRO A 239 8.31 -7.32 -10.93
CA PRO A 239 8.88 -5.97 -10.99
C PRO A 239 8.69 -5.26 -12.33
N GLU A 240 8.75 -5.98 -13.45
CA GLU A 240 8.54 -5.45 -14.80
C GLU A 240 7.10 -4.95 -14.98
N LYS A 241 6.12 -5.68 -14.41
CA LYS A 241 4.72 -5.25 -14.44
C LYS A 241 4.46 -4.09 -13.48
N VAL A 242 5.09 -4.08 -12.31
CA VAL A 242 5.05 -2.93 -11.39
C VAL A 242 5.57 -1.68 -12.10
N ARG A 243 6.70 -1.78 -12.82
CA ARG A 243 7.27 -0.66 -13.57
C ARG A 243 6.30 -0.16 -14.64
N ALA A 244 5.71 -1.06 -15.42
CA ALA A 244 4.72 -0.71 -16.45
C ALA A 244 3.47 -0.05 -15.86
N TRP A 245 2.96 -0.58 -14.73
CA TRP A 245 1.84 0.00 -14.00
C TRP A 245 2.16 1.42 -13.52
N TRP A 246 3.30 1.60 -12.86
CA TRP A 246 3.73 2.91 -12.35
C TRP A 246 3.88 3.94 -13.46
N ASP A 247 4.44 3.55 -14.60
CA ASP A 247 4.58 4.42 -15.77
C ASP A 247 3.25 4.74 -16.44
N GLY A 248 2.31 3.80 -16.43
CA GLY A 248 0.93 4.02 -16.85
C GLY A 248 0.27 5.13 -16.03
N LEU A 249 0.43 5.11 -14.71
CA LEU A 249 -0.06 6.18 -13.82
C LEU A 249 0.62 7.53 -14.06
N GLY A 250 1.87 7.50 -14.52
CA GLY A 250 2.66 8.68 -14.88
C GLY A 250 2.35 9.24 -16.27
N ALA A 251 1.62 8.51 -17.12
CA ALA A 251 1.40 8.88 -18.52
C ALA A 251 0.36 10.01 -18.71
N GLN A 252 -0.49 10.24 -17.70
CA GLN A 252 -1.56 11.25 -17.77
C GLN A 252 -1.54 12.16 -16.53
N GLY A 253 -1.81 13.45 -16.75
CA GLY A 253 -1.90 14.46 -15.69
C GLY A 253 -0.66 15.35 -15.57
N ALA A 254 -0.80 16.44 -14.81
CA ALA A 254 0.29 17.35 -14.52
C ALA A 254 1.27 16.70 -13.53
N ARG A 255 2.57 16.94 -13.73
CA ARG A 255 3.64 16.48 -12.85
C ARG A 255 4.05 17.58 -11.87
N ASN A 256 4.35 17.20 -10.64
CA ASN A 256 4.93 18.10 -9.65
C ASN A 256 6.45 18.28 -9.86
N ALA A 257 7.11 19.03 -8.97
CA ALA A 257 8.56 19.27 -9.02
C ALA A 257 9.40 17.99 -8.88
N ASP A 258 8.86 16.94 -8.25
CA ASP A 258 9.50 15.63 -8.11
C ASP A 258 9.19 14.70 -9.30
N GLY A 259 8.52 15.21 -10.34
CA GLY A 259 8.19 14.46 -11.56
C GLY A 259 7.00 13.50 -11.43
N LEU A 260 6.22 13.57 -10.34
CA LEU A 260 5.12 12.65 -10.05
C LEU A 260 3.75 13.26 -10.39
N THR A 261 2.83 12.42 -10.87
CA THR A 261 1.41 12.79 -11.06
C THR A 261 0.65 12.76 -9.74
N ALA A 262 -0.55 13.36 -9.68
CA ALA A 262 -1.37 13.36 -8.47
C ALA A 262 -1.69 11.94 -7.96
N LEU A 263 -1.94 10.98 -8.86
CA LEU A 263 -2.18 9.58 -8.51
C LEU A 263 -0.95 8.92 -7.88
N GLN A 264 0.23 9.14 -8.47
CA GLN A 264 1.49 8.65 -7.93
C GLN A 264 1.79 9.24 -6.55
N VAL A 265 1.51 10.53 -6.35
CA VAL A 265 1.64 11.19 -5.04
C VAL A 265 0.66 10.59 -4.02
N ALA A 266 -0.59 10.31 -4.42
CA ALA A 266 -1.58 9.69 -3.53
C ALA A 266 -1.12 8.30 -3.06
N LEU A 267 -0.56 7.49 -3.94
CA LEU A 267 0.01 6.18 -3.59
C LEU A 267 1.20 6.28 -2.64
N VAL A 268 2.16 7.18 -2.92
CA VAL A 268 3.32 7.42 -2.05
C VAL A 268 2.87 7.82 -0.64
N ARG A 269 1.85 8.68 -0.52
CA ARG A 269 1.36 9.19 0.77
C ARG A 269 0.43 8.23 1.51
N GLY A 270 -0.48 7.59 0.79
CA GLY A 270 -1.53 6.74 1.34
C GLY A 270 -1.09 5.29 1.58
N ALA A 271 -0.19 4.76 0.74
CA ALA A 271 0.29 3.39 0.81
C ALA A 271 1.84 3.28 0.90
N PRO A 272 2.52 4.05 1.78
CA PRO A 272 3.98 4.08 1.82
C PRO A 272 4.62 2.75 2.19
N ALA A 273 3.93 1.87 2.95
CA ALA A 273 4.43 0.54 3.28
C ALA A 273 4.51 -0.38 2.05
N ILE A 274 3.59 -0.23 1.09
CA ILE A 274 3.61 -0.95 -0.19
C ILE A 274 4.64 -0.28 -1.09
N VAL A 275 4.48 1.02 -1.37
CA VAL A 275 5.31 1.76 -2.33
C VAL A 275 6.79 1.74 -1.94
N GLY A 276 7.12 1.85 -0.64
CA GLY A 276 8.50 1.84 -0.16
C GLY A 276 9.22 0.49 -0.29
N ALA A 277 8.47 -0.59 -0.54
CA ALA A 277 9.00 -1.95 -0.55
C ALA A 277 8.74 -2.71 -1.86
N LEU A 278 8.04 -2.08 -2.82
CA LEU A 278 7.68 -2.69 -4.09
C LEU A 278 8.85 -2.61 -5.09
N ASP A 279 9.38 -3.77 -5.45
CA ASP A 279 10.42 -3.88 -6.48
C ASP A 279 9.88 -3.46 -7.85
N GLY A 280 10.72 -2.78 -8.64
CA GLY A 280 10.38 -2.22 -9.94
C GLY A 280 9.96 -0.75 -9.93
N LEU A 281 9.77 -0.15 -8.75
CA LEU A 281 9.60 1.29 -8.62
C LEU A 281 10.93 2.05 -8.64
N PRO A 282 10.96 3.30 -9.15
CA PRO A 282 12.17 4.13 -9.10
C PRO A 282 12.72 4.27 -7.67
N PRO A 283 14.04 4.22 -7.45
CA PRO A 283 14.63 4.35 -6.12
C PRO A 283 14.20 5.62 -5.37
N SER A 284 14.11 6.75 -6.06
CA SER A 284 13.64 8.03 -5.48
C SER A 284 12.22 7.96 -4.94
N VAL A 285 11.32 7.21 -5.60
CA VAL A 285 9.93 6.99 -5.17
C VAL A 285 9.90 6.14 -3.90
N ARG A 286 10.69 5.07 -3.86
CA ARG A 286 10.79 4.21 -2.67
C ARG A 286 11.35 4.96 -1.47
N ILE A 287 12.36 5.80 -1.68
CA ILE A 287 12.93 6.67 -0.63
C ILE A 287 11.89 7.66 -0.12
N ALA A 288 11.12 8.30 -1.00
CA ALA A 288 10.06 9.21 -0.59
C ALA A 288 8.98 8.51 0.25
N ALA A 289 8.56 7.30 -0.13
CA ALA A 289 7.61 6.50 0.63
C ALA A 289 8.20 6.05 1.99
N ASN A 290 9.45 5.59 2.03
CA ASN A 290 10.08 5.16 3.27
C ASN A 290 10.42 6.31 4.22
N ALA A 291 10.57 7.55 3.73
CA ALA A 291 10.62 8.72 4.61
C ALA A 291 9.31 8.90 5.40
N ILE A 292 8.16 8.55 4.80
CA ILE A 292 6.86 8.56 5.50
C ILE A 292 6.80 7.40 6.50
N ASN A 293 7.25 6.20 6.13
CA ASN A 293 7.35 5.07 7.06
C ASN A 293 8.27 5.40 8.25
N ALA A 294 9.40 6.07 8.02
CA ALA A 294 10.32 6.54 9.05
C ALA A 294 9.65 7.57 9.98
N ALA A 295 8.92 8.54 9.44
CA ALA A 295 8.18 9.51 10.24
C ALA A 295 7.09 8.85 11.12
N ARG A 296 6.35 7.88 10.57
CA ARG A 296 5.37 7.07 11.33
C ARG A 296 6.05 6.30 12.45
N ARG A 297 7.20 5.67 12.16
CA ARG A 297 7.99 4.94 13.14
C ARG A 297 8.54 5.84 14.25
N ILE A 298 9.00 7.05 13.94
CA ILE A 298 9.40 8.04 14.96
C ILE A 298 8.23 8.35 15.90
N ALA A 299 7.02 8.55 15.38
CA ALA A 299 5.84 8.81 16.19
C ALA A 299 5.41 7.59 17.05
N GLU A 300 5.63 6.37 16.57
CA GLU A 300 5.48 5.16 17.40
C GLU A 300 6.50 5.10 18.53
N ILE A 301 7.78 5.33 18.23
CA ILE A 301 8.86 5.35 19.23
C ILE A 301 8.53 6.38 20.32
N ASP A 302 8.13 7.60 19.93
CA ASP A 302 7.78 8.66 20.88
C ASP A 302 6.59 8.28 21.79
N ARG A 303 5.63 7.50 21.28
CA ARG A 303 4.53 6.93 22.09
C ARG A 303 5.00 5.81 23.03
N MET A 304 6.03 5.05 22.66
CA MET A 304 6.57 3.93 23.46
C MET A 304 7.47 4.37 24.62
N VAL A 305 8.21 5.49 24.47
CA VAL A 305 9.21 5.94 25.46
C VAL A 305 8.60 6.16 26.84
N GLY A 306 7.57 6.99 26.95
CA GLY A 306 6.98 7.33 28.26
C GLY A 306 6.45 6.13 29.07
N PRO A 307 5.70 5.18 28.45
CA PRO A 307 5.33 3.93 29.11
C PRO A 307 6.52 3.09 29.60
N LEU A 308 7.59 2.99 28.81
CA LEU A 308 8.80 2.22 29.17
C LEU A 308 9.55 2.86 30.35
N GLU A 309 9.71 4.18 30.33
CA GLU A 309 10.35 4.93 31.43
C GLU A 309 9.62 4.74 32.76
N ARG A 310 8.27 4.76 32.73
CA ARG A 310 7.46 4.52 33.94
C ARG A 310 7.52 3.08 34.44
N ARG A 311 7.73 2.12 33.54
CA ARG A 311 7.74 0.69 33.84
C ARG A 311 9.02 0.27 34.57
N GLY A 312 10.19 0.74 34.11
CA GLY A 312 11.47 0.59 34.82
C GLY A 312 11.91 -0.84 35.10
N LEU A 313 11.54 -1.82 34.27
CA LEU A 313 11.94 -3.22 34.42
C LEU A 313 13.36 -3.49 33.90
N THR A 314 13.95 -4.60 34.33
CA THR A 314 15.23 -5.09 33.79
C THR A 314 15.11 -5.27 32.26
N GLY A 315 16.00 -4.63 31.50
CA GLY A 315 15.97 -4.59 30.03
C GLY A 315 15.37 -3.31 29.44
N ASP A 316 14.63 -2.51 30.23
CA ASP A 316 14.02 -1.27 29.72
C ASP A 316 15.07 -0.21 29.36
N ALA A 317 16.16 -0.12 30.12
CA ALA A 317 17.25 0.82 29.82
C ALA A 317 17.92 0.51 28.46
N GLU A 318 18.16 -0.77 28.17
CA GLU A 318 18.73 -1.21 26.90
C GLU A 318 17.74 -0.97 25.75
N ARG A 319 16.45 -1.27 25.96
CA ARG A 319 15.41 -1.00 24.97
C ARG A 319 15.25 0.49 24.68
N LEU A 320 15.29 1.35 25.71
CA LEU A 320 15.24 2.81 25.56
C LEU A 320 16.45 3.32 24.77
N ALA A 321 17.66 2.79 25.05
CA ALA A 321 18.86 3.14 24.31
C ALA A 321 18.77 2.72 22.83
N ALA A 322 18.23 1.52 22.55
CA ALA A 322 18.00 1.05 21.18
C ALA A 322 16.97 1.92 20.43
N LEU A 323 15.85 2.26 21.07
CA LEU A 323 14.83 3.16 20.51
C LEU A 323 15.40 4.57 20.26
N ALA A 324 16.27 5.07 21.13
CA ALA A 324 16.92 6.36 20.95
C ALA A 324 17.85 6.37 19.72
N ARG A 325 18.63 5.29 19.51
CA ARG A 325 19.46 5.12 18.31
C ARG A 325 18.62 5.02 17.03
N GLU A 326 17.61 4.16 17.03
CA GLU A 326 16.67 4.02 15.91
C GLU A 326 16.06 5.39 15.55
N ARG A 327 15.54 6.12 16.54
CA ARG A 327 14.96 7.44 16.32
C ARG A 327 15.97 8.45 15.78
N ALA A 328 17.22 8.44 16.27
CA ALA A 328 18.26 9.35 15.79
C ALA A 328 18.59 9.09 14.32
N TYR A 329 18.72 7.82 13.93
CA TYR A 329 18.93 7.41 12.54
C TYR A 329 17.76 7.81 11.64
N LEU A 330 16.52 7.52 12.05
CA LEU A 330 15.31 7.83 11.26
C LEU A 330 15.09 9.33 11.05
N LYS A 331 15.59 10.20 11.94
CA LYS A 331 15.58 11.64 11.70
C LYS A 331 16.37 12.04 10.45
N GLY A 332 17.44 11.30 10.14
CA GLY A 332 18.19 11.48 8.90
C GLY A 332 17.36 11.18 7.65
N ALA A 333 16.44 10.21 7.73
CA ALA A 333 15.55 9.86 6.62
C ALA A 333 14.41 10.87 6.40
N VAL A 334 13.99 11.57 7.45
CA VAL A 334 12.94 12.60 7.38
C VAL A 334 13.51 13.99 7.08
N ALA A 335 14.83 14.17 7.20
CA ALA A 335 15.52 15.43 6.95
C ALA A 335 15.35 15.93 5.50
N GLN A 336 15.62 17.22 5.28
CA GLN A 336 15.59 17.84 3.96
C GLN A 336 16.87 18.66 3.69
N PRO A 337 17.72 18.24 2.73
CA PRO A 337 17.71 16.92 2.06
C PRO A 337 17.91 15.76 3.07
N PRO A 338 17.47 14.53 2.74
CA PRO A 338 17.71 13.38 3.61
C PRO A 338 19.20 13.10 3.72
N THR A 339 19.68 12.82 4.94
CA THR A 339 21.06 12.35 5.19
C THR A 339 21.13 10.82 5.25
N VAL A 340 19.98 10.16 5.36
CA VAL A 340 19.79 8.72 5.27
C VAL A 340 18.73 8.48 4.21
N GLN A 341 18.99 7.65 3.21
CA GLN A 341 18.00 7.35 2.17
C GLN A 341 17.57 5.90 2.28
N LEU A 342 16.35 5.67 2.76
CA LEU A 342 15.81 4.32 2.95
C LEU A 342 15.18 3.81 1.66
N TYR A 343 15.89 2.95 0.92
CA TYR A 343 15.33 2.28 -0.25
C TYR A 343 14.28 1.22 0.14
N LEU A 344 14.48 0.57 1.29
CA LEU A 344 13.51 -0.34 1.92
C LEU A 344 13.54 -0.11 3.43
N PHE A 345 12.36 -0.04 4.05
CA PHE A 345 12.24 0.03 5.51
C PHE A 345 10.98 -0.68 6.01
N ASP A 346 11.15 -1.90 6.51
CA ASP A 346 10.11 -2.70 7.15
C ASP A 346 10.73 -3.38 8.41
N PRO A 347 10.80 -2.64 9.54
CA PRO A 347 11.43 -3.15 10.75
C PRO A 347 10.70 -4.36 11.34
N ALA A 348 9.38 -4.51 11.08
CA ALA A 348 8.60 -5.65 11.57
C ALA A 348 9.05 -6.98 10.96
N LYS A 349 9.58 -6.95 9.72
CA LYS A 349 10.14 -8.12 9.03
C LYS A 349 11.67 -8.14 9.03
N SER A 350 12.31 -7.28 9.81
CA SER A 350 13.78 -7.14 9.82
C SER A 350 14.34 -6.78 8.43
N ARG A 351 13.69 -5.87 7.71
CA ARG A 351 14.10 -5.46 6.36
C ARG A 351 14.53 -4.00 6.35
N ILE A 352 15.75 -3.75 5.88
CA ILE A 352 16.28 -2.42 5.66
C ILE A 352 17.27 -2.45 4.50
N ILE A 353 17.13 -1.50 3.58
CA ILE A 353 18.12 -1.21 2.56
C ILE A 353 18.37 0.29 2.58
N GLU A 354 19.60 0.69 2.87
CA GLU A 354 20.04 2.08 2.78
C GLU A 354 20.69 2.33 1.43
N MET A 355 20.35 3.45 0.78
CA MET A 355 20.98 3.93 -0.45
C MET A 355 21.93 5.09 -0.11
N ILE A 356 23.17 5.00 -0.59
CA ILE A 356 24.18 6.05 -0.48
C ILE A 356 24.50 6.55 -1.89
N GLY A 357 24.59 7.88 -2.05
CA GLY A 357 24.70 8.53 -3.36
C GLY A 357 23.33 8.89 -3.95
N GLU A 358 23.31 9.38 -5.19
CA GLU A 358 22.09 9.80 -5.88
C GLU A 358 21.81 8.91 -7.09
N TRP A 359 20.60 8.34 -7.15
CA TRP A 359 20.14 7.59 -8.33
C TRP A 359 19.59 8.55 -9.38
N ASN A 360 20.36 8.81 -10.43
CA ASN A 360 20.04 9.75 -11.50
C ASN A 360 20.68 9.32 -12.83
N ASP A 361 20.56 10.18 -13.85
CA ASP A 361 21.08 9.93 -15.20
C ASP A 361 22.61 9.80 -15.28
N LYS A 362 23.36 10.21 -14.24
CA LYS A 362 24.81 10.01 -14.12
C LYS A 362 25.19 8.68 -13.50
N THR A 363 24.25 7.95 -12.89
CA THR A 363 24.56 6.67 -12.24
C THR A 363 25.13 5.69 -13.27
N ARG A 364 26.35 5.19 -13.00
CA ARG A 364 27.05 4.21 -13.86
C ARG A 364 27.56 3.01 -13.06
N THR A 365 27.83 3.15 -11.77
CA THR A 365 28.25 2.03 -10.93
C THR A 365 27.23 1.82 -9.82
N VAL A 366 26.62 0.64 -9.77
CA VAL A 366 25.69 0.27 -8.70
C VAL A 366 26.34 -0.77 -7.81
N LEU A 367 26.66 -0.39 -6.58
CA LEU A 367 27.25 -1.29 -5.59
C LEU A 367 26.14 -1.89 -4.73
N THR A 368 26.03 -3.21 -4.70
CA THR A 368 25.17 -3.93 -3.75
C THR A 368 26.05 -4.55 -2.68
N TYR A 369 26.11 -3.91 -1.52
CA TYR A 369 26.90 -4.36 -0.38
C TYR A 369 26.06 -5.24 0.55
N VAL A 370 26.44 -6.51 0.71
CA VAL A 370 25.78 -7.47 1.59
C VAL A 370 26.68 -7.75 2.80
N PRO A 371 26.28 -7.33 4.01
CA PRO A 371 27.07 -7.54 5.22
C PRO A 371 27.00 -9.00 5.71
N GLY A 372 27.87 -9.32 6.68
CA GLY A 372 28.06 -10.67 7.20
C GLY A 372 27.03 -11.14 8.25
N THR A 373 27.41 -12.21 8.94
CA THR A 373 26.66 -12.82 10.06
C THR A 373 26.44 -11.79 11.19
N LEU A 374 25.37 -11.98 11.98
CA LEU A 374 24.96 -11.14 13.12
C LEU A 374 24.46 -9.73 12.77
N THR A 375 24.49 -9.32 11.50
CA THR A 375 23.90 -8.05 11.08
C THR A 375 22.39 -8.03 11.37
N ASN A 376 21.94 -7.01 12.08
CA ASN A 376 20.55 -6.80 12.46
C ASN A 376 20.16 -5.33 12.24
N MET A 377 18.93 -4.94 12.59
CA MET A 377 18.48 -3.55 12.40
C MET A 377 19.31 -2.53 13.19
N ASP A 378 19.72 -2.87 14.42
CA ASP A 378 20.55 -1.99 15.25
C ASP A 378 21.92 -1.72 14.62
N SER A 379 22.45 -2.63 13.80
CA SER A 379 23.70 -2.44 13.07
C SER A 379 23.68 -1.20 12.16
N PHE A 380 22.52 -0.82 11.61
CA PHE A 380 22.37 0.38 10.77
C PHE A 380 22.26 1.67 11.60
N TYR A 381 21.87 1.57 12.87
CA TYR A 381 21.54 2.74 13.70
C TYR A 381 22.71 3.22 14.57
N ARG A 382 23.89 2.61 14.42
CA ARG A 382 25.05 2.92 15.27
C ARG A 382 25.74 4.20 14.83
N ASP A 383 26.33 4.85 15.83
CA ASP A 383 27.22 6.00 15.67
C ASP A 383 28.48 5.74 16.54
N PRO A 384 29.68 5.62 15.94
CA PRO A 384 29.94 5.67 14.50
C PRO A 384 29.27 4.52 13.73
N GLU A 385 29.05 4.75 12.43
CA GLU A 385 28.49 3.75 11.51
C GLU A 385 29.36 2.50 11.46
N THR A 386 28.76 1.33 11.21
CA THR A 386 29.52 0.07 11.12
C THR A 386 29.28 -0.66 9.80
N VAL A 387 28.03 -0.90 9.41
CA VAL A 387 27.74 -1.69 8.19
C VAL A 387 27.74 -0.85 6.92
N GLN A 388 27.64 0.47 7.05
CA GLN A 388 27.62 1.43 5.93
C GLN A 388 29.02 1.92 5.52
N GLN A 389 30.01 1.86 6.40
CA GLN A 389 31.28 2.57 6.27
C GLN A 389 32.00 2.31 4.93
N MET A 390 32.14 1.04 4.52
CA MET A 390 32.82 0.65 3.28
C MET A 390 32.06 1.18 2.05
N ALA A 391 30.75 0.96 2.00
CA ALA A 391 29.90 1.42 0.90
C ALA A 391 29.88 2.96 0.79
N ARG A 392 29.95 3.66 1.93
CA ARG A 392 30.02 5.12 2.00
C ARG A 392 31.38 5.64 1.53
N TRP A 393 32.46 5.00 1.97
CA TRP A 393 33.82 5.34 1.54
C TRP A 393 33.99 5.16 0.04
N LEU A 394 33.57 4.01 -0.51
CA LEU A 394 33.62 3.76 -1.95
C LEU A 394 32.82 4.79 -2.76
N GLN A 395 31.66 5.21 -2.27
CA GLN A 395 30.85 6.23 -2.94
C GLN A 395 31.48 7.62 -2.83
N ALA A 396 32.11 7.94 -1.70
CA ALA A 396 32.76 9.23 -1.47
C ALA A 396 34.07 9.39 -2.28
N GLU A 397 34.80 8.29 -2.48
CA GLU A 397 36.05 8.26 -3.24
C GLU A 397 35.85 8.05 -4.76
N ASP A 398 34.60 7.95 -5.24
CA ASP A 398 34.31 7.87 -6.67
C ASP A 398 34.65 9.21 -7.37
N PRO A 399 35.70 9.26 -8.22
CA PRO A 399 36.11 10.49 -8.89
C PRO A 399 35.12 10.97 -9.96
N TYR A 400 34.15 10.13 -10.33
CA TYR A 400 33.17 10.40 -11.39
C TYR A 400 31.78 10.81 -10.87
N GLU A 401 31.56 10.77 -9.55
CA GLU A 401 30.26 11.05 -8.92
C GLU A 401 29.11 10.23 -9.56
N SER A 402 29.39 8.97 -9.91
CA SER A 402 28.53 8.07 -10.68
C SER A 402 28.09 6.81 -9.92
N THR A 403 28.58 6.65 -8.69
CA THR A 403 28.38 5.48 -7.86
C THR A 403 27.19 5.65 -6.92
N VAL A 404 26.33 4.64 -6.89
CA VAL A 404 25.26 4.50 -5.90
C VAL A 404 25.43 3.16 -5.20
N SER A 405 25.42 3.18 -3.87
CA SER A 405 25.59 1.99 -3.05
C SER A 405 24.30 1.63 -2.32
N PHE A 406 23.92 0.36 -2.35
CA PHE A 406 22.82 -0.21 -1.58
C PHE A 406 23.38 -1.16 -0.52
N ILE A 407 23.17 -0.81 0.75
CA ILE A 407 23.54 -1.65 1.89
C ILE A 407 22.35 -2.56 2.17
N PHE A 408 22.49 -3.83 1.80
CA PHE A 408 21.38 -4.76 1.66
C PHE A 408 21.18 -5.60 2.92
N LYS A 409 20.02 -5.48 3.57
CA LYS A 409 19.57 -6.40 4.62
C LYS A 409 18.06 -6.64 4.52
N ASP A 410 17.65 -7.55 3.65
CA ASP A 410 16.26 -7.96 3.53
C ASP A 410 15.99 -9.28 4.29
N GLY A 411 15.41 -9.16 5.48
CA GLY A 411 15.05 -10.28 6.34
C GLY A 411 16.13 -10.67 7.36
N VAL A 412 15.95 -11.81 8.01
CA VAL A 412 16.87 -12.28 9.07
C VAL A 412 18.16 -12.82 8.45
N PHE A 413 19.30 -12.34 8.94
CA PHE A 413 20.64 -12.85 8.60
C PHE A 413 21.06 -13.88 9.66
N PRO A 414 22.08 -14.73 9.41
CA PRO A 414 22.45 -15.77 10.35
C PRO A 414 22.82 -15.20 11.73
N GLY A 415 22.17 -15.68 12.78
CA GLY A 415 22.32 -15.15 14.15
C GLY A 415 21.83 -13.71 14.35
N GLY A 416 21.10 -13.14 13.39
CA GLY A 416 20.62 -11.75 13.40
C GLY A 416 19.26 -11.55 14.08
N ALA A 417 18.77 -12.51 14.88
CA ALA A 417 17.52 -12.39 15.62
C ALA A 417 17.77 -11.71 16.98
N GLU A 418 17.42 -10.43 17.10
CA GLU A 418 17.35 -9.66 18.35
C GLU A 418 18.46 -9.85 19.41
N GLY A 419 19.71 -9.56 19.02
CA GLY A 419 20.54 -8.62 19.80
C GLY A 419 21.28 -9.10 21.05
N ARG A 420 21.40 -10.39 21.36
CA ARG A 420 22.28 -10.82 22.48
C ARG A 420 23.47 -11.63 21.99
N LYS A 421 24.63 -10.98 21.87
CA LYS A 421 25.92 -11.68 21.64
C LYS A 421 26.30 -12.57 22.85
N ASP A 422 25.66 -13.72 23.01
CA ASP A 422 26.13 -14.78 23.88
C ASP A 422 26.87 -15.87 23.06
N PRO A 423 27.76 -16.67 23.70
CA PRO A 423 28.53 -17.68 22.98
C PRO A 423 27.67 -18.76 22.31
N ALA A 424 26.46 -19.03 22.81
CA ALA A 424 25.55 -20.03 22.24
C ALA A 424 24.88 -19.49 20.96
N GLU A 425 24.52 -18.20 20.93
CA GLU A 425 24.05 -17.50 19.73
C GLU A 425 25.14 -17.47 18.66
N PHE A 426 26.40 -17.23 19.02
CA PHE A 426 27.52 -17.27 18.06
C PHE A 426 27.69 -18.66 17.41
N VAL A 427 27.62 -19.73 18.20
CA VAL A 427 27.67 -21.11 17.66
C VAL A 427 26.46 -21.41 16.77
N GLY A 428 25.26 -20.98 17.18
CA GLY A 428 24.05 -21.12 16.37
C GLY A 428 24.13 -20.32 15.06
N ALA A 429 24.65 -19.10 15.12
CA ALA A 429 24.86 -18.23 13.96
C ALA A 429 25.83 -18.85 12.96
N PHE A 430 26.93 -19.44 13.43
CA PHE A 430 27.89 -20.13 12.57
C PHE A 430 27.29 -21.37 11.91
N ALA A 431 26.53 -22.18 12.66
CA ALA A 431 25.84 -23.34 12.11
C ALA A 431 24.81 -22.94 11.04
N GLN A 432 24.04 -21.88 11.29
CA GLN A 432 23.08 -21.33 10.34
C GLN A 432 23.75 -20.67 9.12
N ALA A 433 24.88 -19.99 9.32
CA ALA A 433 25.66 -19.38 8.24
C ALA A 433 26.27 -20.42 7.30
N ASN A 434 26.50 -21.64 7.80
CA ASN A 434 27.02 -22.77 7.03
C ASN A 434 25.91 -23.66 6.44
N ASP A 435 24.61 -23.32 6.63
CA ASP A 435 23.46 -24.03 6.06
C ASP A 435 23.14 -23.50 4.64
N PRO A 436 23.35 -24.30 3.57
CA PRO A 436 23.02 -23.90 2.21
C PRO A 436 21.53 -23.60 2.00
N ASP A 437 20.63 -24.26 2.73
CA ASP A 437 19.19 -24.00 2.61
C ASP A 437 18.82 -22.63 3.18
N PHE A 438 19.51 -22.17 4.23
CA PHE A 438 19.34 -20.82 4.74
C PHE A 438 19.71 -19.77 3.69
N ALA A 439 20.91 -19.88 3.10
CA ALA A 439 21.35 -18.96 2.05
C ALA A 439 20.45 -19.01 0.80
N ARG A 440 19.96 -20.20 0.42
CA ARG A 440 18.98 -20.34 -0.65
C ARG A 440 17.67 -19.61 -0.36
N ARG A 441 17.16 -19.65 0.88
CA ARG A 441 15.92 -18.94 1.23
C ARG A 441 16.11 -17.42 1.22
N THR A 442 17.19 -16.92 1.82
CA THR A 442 17.43 -15.47 1.93
C THR A 442 17.84 -14.82 0.61
N SER A 443 18.50 -15.56 -0.29
CA SER A 443 18.90 -15.06 -1.61
C SER A 443 17.76 -14.73 -2.55
N LYS A 444 16.52 -15.19 -2.29
CA LYS A 444 15.36 -14.79 -3.09
C LYS A 444 15.17 -13.27 -3.04
N ALA A 445 15.25 -12.67 -1.85
CA ALA A 445 15.06 -11.24 -1.68
C ALA A 445 16.14 -10.42 -2.42
N LEU A 446 17.40 -10.89 -2.39
CA LEU A 446 18.49 -10.25 -3.12
C LEU A 446 18.31 -10.37 -4.64
N TYR A 447 17.85 -11.52 -5.11
CA TYR A 447 17.50 -11.73 -6.52
C TYR A 447 16.35 -10.81 -6.98
N ASP A 448 15.27 -10.72 -6.20
CA ASP A 448 14.12 -9.87 -6.52
C ASP A 448 14.51 -8.39 -6.52
N PHE A 449 15.33 -7.95 -5.55
CA PHE A 449 15.91 -6.61 -5.51
C PHE A 449 16.71 -6.28 -6.79
N GLN A 450 17.58 -7.19 -7.23
CA GLN A 450 18.34 -7.01 -8.48
C GLN A 450 17.43 -6.93 -9.71
N ARG A 451 16.37 -7.76 -9.77
CA ARG A 451 15.35 -7.64 -10.82
C ARG A 451 14.58 -6.33 -10.73
N GLY A 452 14.32 -5.82 -9.53
CA GLY A 452 13.65 -4.55 -9.30
C GLY A 452 14.47 -3.34 -9.78
N LEU A 453 15.80 -3.38 -9.62
CA LEU A 453 16.68 -2.38 -10.21
C LEU A 453 16.83 -2.56 -11.72
N ALA A 454 16.76 -3.80 -12.21
CA ALA A 454 16.94 -4.14 -13.61
C ALA A 454 16.01 -3.43 -14.58
N VAL A 455 14.81 -3.10 -14.12
CA VAL A 455 13.73 -2.52 -14.93
C VAL A 455 13.82 -1.00 -15.05
N ASP A 456 14.73 -0.37 -14.31
CA ASP A 456 14.99 1.06 -14.43
C ASP A 456 15.76 1.35 -15.74
N PRO A 457 15.33 2.36 -16.54
CA PRO A 457 16.00 2.72 -17.79
C PRO A 457 17.50 3.03 -17.66
N ILE A 458 17.95 3.52 -16.49
CA ILE A 458 19.36 3.83 -16.22
C ILE A 458 20.27 2.62 -16.45
N ARG A 459 19.77 1.39 -16.26
CA ARG A 459 20.55 0.17 -16.49
C ARG A 459 20.97 -0.02 -17.96
N SER A 460 20.24 0.57 -18.89
CA SER A 460 20.56 0.51 -20.32
C SER A 460 21.57 1.57 -20.76
N GLU A 461 21.99 2.47 -19.86
CA GLU A 461 22.94 3.52 -20.18
C GLU A 461 24.36 2.97 -20.44
N PRO A 462 25.09 3.48 -21.44
CA PRO A 462 26.45 3.05 -21.71
C PRO A 462 27.37 3.24 -20.50
N GLY A 463 28.12 2.18 -20.17
CA GLY A 463 29.04 2.16 -19.02
C GLY A 463 28.37 1.84 -17.68
N TYR A 464 27.07 1.53 -17.66
CA TYR A 464 26.41 1.00 -16.48
C TYR A 464 27.01 -0.37 -16.10
N ARG A 465 27.22 -0.59 -14.80
CA ARG A 465 27.65 -1.87 -14.24
C ARG A 465 27.06 -2.14 -12.85
N ASP A 466 26.70 -3.40 -12.63
CA ASP A 466 26.26 -3.95 -11.35
C ASP A 466 27.43 -4.64 -10.65
N VAL A 467 27.77 -4.18 -9.44
CA VAL A 467 28.83 -4.78 -8.60
C VAL A 467 28.22 -5.29 -7.31
N ALA A 468 28.42 -6.57 -6.99
CA ALA A 468 28.06 -7.13 -5.69
C ALA A 468 29.29 -7.21 -4.79
N ILE A 469 29.19 -6.76 -3.55
CA ILE A 469 30.26 -6.83 -2.56
C ILE A 469 29.73 -7.60 -1.35
N GLY A 470 30.32 -8.75 -1.05
CA GLY A 470 29.90 -9.62 0.05
C GLY A 470 30.95 -9.69 1.14
N HIS A 471 30.62 -9.21 2.35
CA HIS A 471 31.46 -9.45 3.53
C HIS A 471 31.06 -10.75 4.22
N SER A 472 32.03 -11.62 4.50
CA SER A 472 31.78 -12.85 5.27
C SER A 472 30.64 -13.69 4.66
N TRP A 473 29.59 -14.00 5.43
CA TRP A 473 28.40 -14.70 4.93
C TRP A 473 27.67 -13.97 3.79
N GLY A 474 27.82 -12.65 3.64
CA GLY A 474 27.20 -11.88 2.56
C GLY A 474 27.54 -12.41 1.16
N LEU A 475 28.75 -12.94 0.96
CA LEU A 475 29.14 -13.60 -0.29
C LEU A 475 28.30 -14.86 -0.57
N ALA A 476 27.99 -15.66 0.45
CA ALA A 476 27.16 -16.85 0.28
C ALA A 476 25.73 -16.48 -0.16
N ASN A 477 25.22 -15.32 0.30
CA ASN A 477 23.95 -14.79 -0.15
C ASN A 477 24.00 -14.34 -1.62
N ILE A 478 25.02 -13.57 -2.01
CA ILE A 478 25.25 -13.11 -3.39
C ILE A 478 25.35 -14.30 -4.36
N THR A 479 26.21 -15.27 -4.07
CA THR A 479 26.44 -16.42 -4.95
C THR A 479 25.22 -17.35 -4.98
N SER A 480 24.43 -17.43 -3.90
CA SER A 480 23.12 -18.08 -3.92
C SER A 480 22.09 -17.32 -4.77
N ALA A 481 22.16 -15.99 -4.83
CA ALA A 481 21.33 -15.18 -5.73
C ALA A 481 21.75 -15.36 -7.20
N GLU A 482 23.04 -15.51 -7.48
CA GLU A 482 23.53 -15.88 -8.83
C GLU A 482 22.99 -17.24 -9.28
N VAL A 483 22.94 -18.24 -8.38
CA VAL A 483 22.29 -19.55 -8.68
C VAL A 483 20.81 -19.37 -9.04
N ARG A 484 20.13 -18.37 -8.48
CA ARG A 484 18.74 -18.01 -8.84
C ARG A 484 18.62 -17.22 -10.14
N GLY A 485 19.74 -16.75 -10.69
CA GLY A 485 19.80 -16.02 -11.94
C GLY A 485 20.13 -14.53 -11.80
N ALA A 486 20.46 -14.04 -10.60
CA ALA A 486 21.03 -12.70 -10.45
C ALA A 486 22.31 -12.60 -11.30
N ALA A 487 22.56 -11.42 -11.85
CA ALA A 487 23.69 -11.16 -12.72
C ALA A 487 24.38 -9.88 -12.28
N TYR A 488 25.69 -9.96 -12.13
CA TYR A 488 26.57 -8.86 -11.77
C TYR A 488 27.72 -8.81 -12.78
N ASP A 489 28.22 -7.63 -13.09
CA ASP A 489 29.44 -7.47 -13.90
C ASP A 489 30.69 -7.80 -13.06
N LYS A 490 30.60 -7.58 -11.74
CA LYS A 490 31.67 -7.89 -10.79
C LYS A 490 31.12 -8.37 -9.45
N VAL A 491 31.79 -9.36 -8.86
CA VAL A 491 31.53 -9.83 -7.49
C VAL A 491 32.81 -9.75 -6.68
N ILE A 492 32.80 -8.94 -5.63
CA ILE A 492 33.92 -8.75 -4.71
C ILE A 492 33.60 -9.47 -3.40
N SER A 493 34.49 -10.38 -3.01
CA SER A 493 34.48 -11.05 -1.72
C SER A 493 35.40 -10.30 -0.75
N LEU A 494 34.84 -9.89 0.39
CA LEU A 494 35.59 -9.37 1.54
C LEU A 494 35.57 -10.45 2.62
N ALA A 495 36.62 -11.27 2.68
CA ALA A 495 36.71 -12.47 3.53
C ALA A 495 35.46 -13.36 3.44
N GLY A 496 35.04 -13.73 2.23
CA GLY A 496 33.79 -14.44 2.00
C GLY A 496 33.74 -15.87 2.57
N ALA A 497 32.58 -16.23 3.13
CA ALA A 497 32.38 -17.53 3.81
C ALA A 497 32.44 -18.73 2.87
N GLY A 498 31.81 -18.63 1.69
CA GLY A 498 31.81 -19.70 0.69
C GLY A 498 30.63 -19.63 -0.28
N MET A 499 30.56 -20.59 -1.18
CA MET A 499 29.59 -20.68 -2.28
C MET A 499 28.77 -21.97 -2.20
N PRO A 500 27.48 -21.94 -2.61
CA PRO A 500 26.67 -23.15 -2.70
C PRO A 500 27.22 -24.10 -3.77
N ALA A 501 26.92 -25.40 -3.66
CA ALA A 501 27.53 -26.42 -4.52
C ALA A 501 27.13 -26.28 -6.00
N GLU A 502 25.98 -25.68 -6.24
CA GLU A 502 25.38 -25.44 -7.55
C GLU A 502 25.96 -24.21 -8.24
N TRP A 503 26.67 -23.35 -7.51
CA TRP A 503 27.24 -22.12 -8.06
C TRP A 503 28.37 -22.41 -9.04
N GLN A 504 28.37 -21.64 -10.12
CA GLN A 504 29.43 -21.60 -11.13
C GLN A 504 29.68 -20.14 -11.49
N PRO A 505 30.93 -19.76 -11.80
CA PRO A 505 31.21 -18.40 -12.25
C PRO A 505 30.45 -18.12 -13.55
N ARG A 506 29.85 -16.94 -13.63
CA ARG A 506 29.08 -16.51 -14.80
C ARG A 506 30.02 -15.95 -15.87
N ALA A 507 29.80 -16.33 -17.12
CA ALA A 507 30.52 -15.76 -18.25
C ALA A 507 30.26 -14.24 -18.35
N GLY A 508 31.33 -13.46 -18.43
CA GLY A 508 31.28 -11.99 -18.46
C GLY A 508 31.33 -11.32 -17.08
N SER A 509 31.24 -12.09 -15.99
CA SER A 509 31.39 -11.58 -14.62
C SER A 509 32.82 -11.76 -14.13
N THR A 510 33.35 -10.76 -13.45
CA THR A 510 34.66 -10.83 -12.77
C THR A 510 34.47 -11.12 -11.27
N TYR A 511 35.40 -11.86 -10.67
CA TYR A 511 35.32 -12.28 -9.27
C TYR A 511 36.66 -12.03 -8.58
N SER A 512 36.65 -11.33 -7.45
CA SER A 512 37.87 -10.95 -6.71
C SER A 512 37.71 -11.23 -5.22
N ASP A 513 38.76 -11.68 -4.54
CA ASP A 513 38.77 -11.96 -3.10
C ASP A 513 39.86 -11.19 -2.38
N TYR A 514 39.42 -10.38 -1.42
CA TYR A 514 40.25 -9.63 -0.49
C TYR A 514 40.09 -10.24 0.89
N SER A 515 41.20 -10.67 1.49
CA SER A 515 41.18 -11.37 2.77
C SER A 515 42.44 -11.09 3.57
N TYR A 516 42.29 -10.84 4.86
CA TYR A 516 43.35 -11.08 5.84
C TYR A 516 43.36 -12.55 6.28
N TRP A 517 44.43 -12.97 6.95
CA TRP A 517 44.37 -14.23 7.69
C TRP A 517 43.53 -14.04 8.97
N ASP A 518 42.36 -14.69 9.02
CA ASP A 518 41.35 -14.48 10.06
C ASP A 518 40.77 -15.81 10.61
N PHE A 519 39.76 -15.73 11.50
CA PHE A 519 39.16 -16.93 12.11
C PHE A 519 38.40 -17.79 11.09
N LEU A 520 37.79 -17.15 10.09
CA LEU A 520 37.03 -17.82 9.04
C LEU A 520 37.98 -18.58 8.12
N GLN A 521 39.11 -17.98 7.73
CA GLN A 521 40.14 -18.65 6.94
C GLN A 521 40.75 -19.84 7.70
N ALA A 522 40.95 -19.70 9.01
CA ALA A 522 41.36 -20.80 9.87
C ALA A 522 40.34 -21.95 9.87
N ALA A 523 39.04 -21.64 9.98
CA ALA A 523 37.97 -22.64 9.91
C ALA A 523 37.86 -23.29 8.52
N GLN A 524 37.97 -22.50 7.46
CA GLN A 524 37.94 -22.95 6.06
C GLN A 524 39.07 -23.94 5.73
N ARG A 525 40.24 -23.83 6.39
CA ARG A 525 41.34 -24.80 6.23
C ARG A 525 40.94 -26.23 6.58
N THR A 526 39.97 -26.41 7.48
CA THR A 526 39.48 -27.74 7.89
C THR A 526 38.54 -28.38 6.86
N GLY A 527 38.04 -27.61 5.88
CA GLY A 527 36.98 -28.05 4.97
C GLY A 527 35.57 -28.06 5.57
N GLY A 528 35.43 -27.71 6.86
CA GLY A 528 34.14 -27.68 7.57
C GLY A 528 33.23 -26.52 7.19
N VAL A 529 33.75 -25.50 6.50
CA VAL A 529 33.01 -24.33 6.02
C VAL A 529 32.71 -24.53 4.53
N TRP A 530 31.43 -24.48 4.17
CA TRP A 530 30.90 -24.62 2.80
C TRP A 530 31.45 -25.81 2.00
N GLY A 531 31.90 -26.87 2.67
CA GLY A 531 32.53 -28.04 2.05
C GLY A 531 33.81 -27.70 1.28
N GLY A 532 34.50 -26.62 1.66
CA GLY A 532 35.73 -26.15 1.01
C GLY A 532 35.53 -25.28 -0.23
N ARG A 533 34.28 -24.97 -0.61
CA ARG A 533 33.97 -24.06 -1.72
C ARG A 533 34.07 -22.61 -1.25
N ASN A 534 35.30 -22.14 -1.10
CA ASN A 534 35.62 -20.82 -0.56
C ASN A 534 36.26 -19.94 -1.65
N PRO A 535 36.03 -18.62 -1.64
CA PRO A 535 36.51 -17.72 -2.69
C PRO A 535 38.04 -17.77 -2.83
N ASN A 536 38.79 -17.69 -1.72
CA ASN A 536 40.25 -17.76 -1.68
C ASN A 536 40.89 -19.07 -2.20
N ARG A 537 40.09 -20.09 -2.52
CA ARG A 537 40.53 -21.41 -3.03
C ARG A 537 39.90 -21.75 -4.38
N SER A 538 39.07 -20.85 -4.91
CA SER A 538 38.37 -21.03 -6.17
C SER A 538 39.22 -20.45 -7.29
N ASP A 539 39.49 -21.22 -8.34
CA ASP A 539 40.16 -20.72 -9.54
C ASP A 539 39.36 -19.61 -10.26
N ALA A 540 38.09 -19.43 -9.89
CA ALA A 540 37.24 -18.37 -10.42
C ALA A 540 37.50 -16.99 -9.80
N PHE A 541 37.98 -16.94 -8.55
CA PHE A 541 38.23 -15.68 -7.84
C PHE A 541 39.70 -15.30 -7.97
N GLU A 542 39.97 -14.10 -8.47
CA GLU A 542 41.30 -13.52 -8.42
C GLU A 542 41.61 -13.13 -6.97
N SER A 543 42.72 -13.64 -6.44
CA SER A 543 43.19 -13.32 -5.09
C SER A 543 44.71 -13.14 -5.11
N GLN A 544 45.19 -12.07 -4.49
CA GLN A 544 46.62 -11.79 -4.33
C GLN A 544 47.23 -12.50 -3.11
N GLY A 545 46.47 -13.42 -2.49
CA GLY A 545 46.82 -14.04 -1.21
C GLY A 545 46.27 -13.23 -0.03
N TYR A 546 46.81 -13.48 1.16
CA TYR A 546 46.37 -12.78 2.37
C TYR A 546 47.12 -11.46 2.54
N TYR A 547 46.38 -10.39 2.79
CA TYR A 547 46.94 -9.12 3.25
C TYR A 547 47.54 -9.28 4.65
N LEU A 548 48.52 -8.44 4.97
CA LEU A 548 49.16 -8.41 6.29
C LEU A 548 48.38 -7.49 7.22
N GLY A 549 47.83 -8.06 8.29
CA GLY A 549 47.14 -7.30 9.34
C GLY A 549 48.12 -6.47 10.18
N PRO A 550 47.63 -5.41 10.85
CA PRO A 550 48.46 -4.51 11.64
C PRO A 550 49.12 -5.18 12.86
N ASP A 551 48.52 -6.27 13.37
CA ASP A 551 49.03 -7.07 14.48
C ASP A 551 49.74 -8.35 14.02
N ASP A 552 49.92 -8.55 12.71
CA ASP A 552 50.56 -9.74 12.16
C ASP A 552 52.09 -9.67 12.40
N VAL A 553 52.66 -10.76 12.91
CA VAL A 553 54.10 -10.85 13.17
C VAL A 553 54.78 -11.52 11.99
N GLU A 554 55.52 -10.75 11.19
CA GLU A 554 56.41 -11.31 10.17
C GLU A 554 57.60 -12.04 10.82
N LEU A 555 57.71 -13.33 10.55
CA LEU A 555 58.87 -14.12 10.93
C LEU A 555 60.00 -13.88 9.93
N VAL A 556 60.92 -12.97 10.31
CA VAL A 556 62.06 -12.46 9.53
C VAL A 556 62.89 -13.54 8.81
N ASP A 557 62.98 -14.76 9.36
CA ASP A 557 63.76 -15.87 8.78
C ASP A 557 63.00 -16.77 7.80
N SER A 558 61.68 -16.63 7.67
CA SER A 558 60.83 -17.50 6.85
C SER A 558 59.87 -16.77 5.90
N GLY A 559 59.70 -15.45 6.08
CA GLY A 559 58.72 -14.66 5.33
C GLY A 559 57.26 -15.02 5.65
N LEU A 560 57.02 -15.81 6.70
CA LEU A 560 55.68 -16.18 7.15
C LEU A 560 55.15 -15.16 8.15
N ALA A 561 53.97 -14.61 7.89
CA ALA A 561 53.21 -13.83 8.86
C ALA A 561 52.43 -14.75 9.81
N VAL A 562 52.51 -14.48 11.12
CA VAL A 562 51.76 -15.18 12.16
C VAL A 562 50.79 -14.23 12.82
N VAL A 563 49.50 -14.56 12.73
CA VAL A 563 48.43 -13.80 13.38
C VAL A 563 48.18 -14.35 14.79
N PRO A 564 48.23 -13.52 15.84
CA PRO A 564 47.84 -13.94 17.17
C PRO A 564 46.39 -14.43 17.19
N PRO A 565 46.05 -15.56 17.84
CA PRO A 565 44.67 -16.07 17.89
C PRO A 565 43.64 -15.05 18.41
N SER A 566 44.06 -14.12 19.28
CA SER A 566 43.21 -13.05 19.80
C SER A 566 42.86 -11.96 18.78
N ARG A 567 43.53 -11.92 17.63
CA ARG A 567 43.37 -10.91 16.57
C ARG A 567 42.64 -11.43 15.34
N LEU A 568 42.28 -12.71 15.34
CA LEU A 568 41.59 -13.33 14.20
C LEU A 568 40.19 -12.75 13.93
N ASP A 569 39.50 -12.25 14.96
CA ASP A 569 38.20 -11.56 14.83
C ASP A 569 38.38 -10.11 14.34
N ASP A 570 39.40 -9.43 14.86
CA ASP A 570 39.80 -8.09 14.42
C ASP A 570 40.12 -8.09 12.91
N ASN A 571 40.98 -9.02 12.45
CA ASN A 571 41.31 -9.18 11.03
C ASN A 571 40.09 -9.52 10.15
N HIS A 572 39.11 -10.27 10.68
CA HIS A 572 37.89 -10.61 9.93
C HIS A 572 36.98 -9.39 9.69
N SER A 573 36.97 -8.46 10.66
CA SER A 573 36.20 -7.22 10.56
C SER A 573 36.95 -6.16 9.75
N LEU A 574 38.28 -6.09 9.89
CA LEU A 574 39.16 -5.10 9.27
C LEU A 574 38.98 -4.98 7.75
N VAL A 575 38.81 -6.10 7.03
CA VAL A 575 38.63 -6.10 5.57
C VAL A 575 37.41 -5.28 5.09
N ALA A 576 36.42 -5.10 5.96
CA ALA A 576 35.21 -4.32 5.72
C ALA A 576 35.23 -2.95 6.43
N GLU A 577 36.36 -2.56 6.99
CA GLU A 577 36.59 -1.29 7.68
C GLU A 577 37.31 -0.28 6.79
N THR A 578 37.20 1.00 7.15
CA THR A 578 37.78 2.12 6.40
C THR A 578 38.85 2.86 7.21
N GLY A 579 39.41 2.17 8.21
CA GLY A 579 40.52 2.67 9.02
C GLY A 579 41.85 2.62 8.24
N VAL A 580 42.83 3.39 8.72
CA VAL A 580 44.17 3.47 8.10
C VAL A 580 44.89 2.13 8.08
N GLU A 581 44.51 1.24 9.01
CA GLU A 581 44.99 -0.13 9.10
C GLU A 581 44.55 -0.99 7.89
N ASN A 582 43.53 -0.56 7.14
CA ASN A 582 43.01 -1.24 5.94
C ASN A 582 43.42 -0.52 4.62
N ASP A 583 44.31 0.47 4.67
CA ASP A 583 44.65 1.35 3.52
C ASP A 583 45.04 0.57 2.25
N GLN A 584 45.74 -0.55 2.38
CA GLN A 584 46.15 -1.34 1.21
C GLN A 584 44.96 -1.94 0.47
N ILE A 585 44.02 -2.58 1.19
CA ILE A 585 42.81 -3.14 0.59
C ILE A 585 41.92 -2.02 0.05
N LEU A 586 41.80 -0.90 0.77
CA LEU A 586 41.06 0.27 0.30
C LEU A 586 41.60 0.77 -1.05
N ASN A 587 42.92 0.93 -1.18
CA ASN A 587 43.54 1.35 -2.43
C ASN A 587 43.31 0.34 -3.56
N ASP A 588 43.49 -0.95 -3.30
CA ASP A 588 43.30 -1.99 -4.31
C ASP A 588 41.82 -2.09 -4.75
N LEU A 589 40.87 -1.94 -3.83
CA LEU A 589 39.44 -1.87 -4.14
C LEU A 589 39.11 -0.62 -4.97
N TRP A 590 39.71 0.51 -4.63
CA TRP A 590 39.54 1.75 -5.39
C TRP A 590 40.10 1.62 -6.80
N GLU A 591 41.29 1.03 -6.96
CA GLU A 591 41.89 0.77 -8.27
C GLU A 591 41.04 -0.23 -9.08
N GLU A 592 40.53 -1.29 -8.46
CA GLU A 592 39.66 -2.26 -9.14
C GLU A 592 38.34 -1.64 -9.62
N LEU A 593 37.76 -0.74 -8.83
CA LEU A 593 36.48 -0.11 -9.17
C LEU A 593 36.66 1.08 -10.10
N TYR A 594 37.62 1.97 -9.86
CA TYR A 594 37.70 3.27 -10.53
C TYR A 594 38.99 3.47 -11.33
N GLY A 595 39.95 2.57 -11.21
CA GLY A 595 41.14 2.54 -12.04
C GLY A 595 40.76 2.40 -13.52
N ARG A 596 41.52 3.06 -14.39
CA ARG A 596 41.35 2.88 -15.84
C ARG A 596 41.94 1.54 -16.21
N ASP A 597 41.16 0.69 -16.88
CA ASP A 597 41.70 -0.42 -17.68
C ASP A 597 42.83 0.15 -18.55
N SER A 598 44.06 -0.28 -18.29
CA SER A 598 45.26 0.21 -18.99
C SER A 598 45.51 -0.55 -20.29
#